data_AF-A0A3M0H2E1-F1
#
_entry.id   AF-A0A3M0H2E1-F1
#
_cell.length_a   1.000
_cell.length_b   1.000
_cell.length_c   1.000
_cell.angle_alpha   90.00
_cell.angle_beta   90.00
_cell.angle_gamma   90.00
#
_symmetry.space_group_name_H-M   'P 1'
#
loop_
_entity.id
_entity.type
_entity.pdbx_description
1 polymer ?
#
loop_
_entity_poly.entity_id
_entity_poly.type
_entity_poly.pdbx_seq_one_letter_code
_entity_poly.pdbx_strand_id
1 'polypeptide(L)'
;MLGKFINKIILSDEIVYSGSIDELNEKIRLNNNKRVQIEWQDYHHFLFFSKWSLGTLQIRGFYRSDLGISGYATLISQEDGTSKIILRTRVRIELYLLAGFTILANLIGLITQDDTSYVTLLYIPLILIWFWLIYRFQEKILFKRLKSVLNSQ
;
A
#
# COMPACT_ATOMS: atom_id res chain seq x y z
N MET A 1 17.62 11.87 8.13
CA MET A 1 18.02 11.21 6.86
C MET A 1 17.08 10.07 6.46
N LEU A 2 16.67 9.18 7.40
CA LEU A 2 15.71 8.08 7.15
C LEU A 2 14.35 8.51 6.53
N GLY A 3 13.78 9.64 6.95
CA GLY A 3 12.46 10.08 6.45
C GLY A 3 12.40 10.32 4.94
N LYS A 4 13.51 10.78 4.32
CA LYS A 4 13.57 10.96 2.86
C LYS A 4 13.58 9.63 2.10
N PHE A 5 14.20 8.59 2.65
CA PHE A 5 14.21 7.25 2.06
C PHE A 5 12.84 6.59 2.16
N ILE A 6 12.18 6.71 3.31
CA ILE A 6 10.82 6.18 3.52
C ILE A 6 9.84 6.83 2.56
N ASN A 7 9.91 8.14 2.34
CA ASN A 7 9.07 8.84 1.36
C ASN A 7 9.29 8.36 -0.09
N LYS A 8 10.46 7.83 -0.43
CA LYS A 8 10.73 7.24 -1.76
C LYS A 8 10.18 5.81 -1.88
N ILE A 9 10.02 5.12 -0.75
CA ILE A 9 9.48 3.76 -0.66
C ILE A 9 7.95 3.76 -0.52
N ILE A 10 7.35 4.85 -0.04
CA ILE A 10 5.89 5.01 -0.06
C ILE A 10 5.48 5.55 -1.43
N LEU A 11 4.42 5.00 -2.02
CA LEU A 11 3.82 5.61 -3.22
C LEU A 11 2.89 6.71 -2.72
N SER A 12 3.12 7.94 -3.17
CA SER A 12 2.25 9.08 -2.91
C SER A 12 1.68 9.59 -4.22
N ASP A 13 0.41 9.97 -4.22
CA ASP A 13 -0.30 10.52 -5.36
C ASP A 13 -1.31 11.57 -4.86
N GLU A 14 -1.71 12.50 -5.71
CA GLU A 14 -2.62 13.58 -5.35
C GLU A 14 -3.75 13.70 -6.36
N ILE A 15 -4.94 14.09 -5.88
CA ILE A 15 -6.13 14.29 -6.69
C ILE A 15 -6.86 15.51 -6.14
N VAL A 16 -7.40 16.34 -7.04
CA VAL A 16 -8.33 17.41 -6.66
C VAL A 16 -9.74 16.92 -6.95
N TYR A 17 -10.60 16.97 -5.95
CA TYR A 17 -12.02 16.66 -6.05
C TYR A 17 -12.80 17.97 -6.05
N SER A 18 -13.70 18.14 -7.02
CA SER A 18 -14.42 19.40 -7.25
C SER A 18 -15.52 19.71 -6.22
N GLY A 19 -15.69 18.86 -5.21
CA GLY A 19 -16.74 19.01 -4.19
C GLY A 19 -16.18 19.08 -2.77
N SER A 20 -17.09 19.25 -1.82
CA SER A 20 -16.76 19.26 -0.40
C SER A 20 -16.44 17.84 0.13
N ILE A 21 -15.85 17.78 1.32
CA ILE A 21 -15.60 16.51 2.02
C ILE A 21 -16.92 15.79 2.31
N ASP A 22 -18.00 16.51 2.60
CA ASP A 22 -19.31 15.94 2.87
C ASP A 22 -19.90 15.26 1.62
N GLU A 23 -19.82 15.93 0.47
CA GLU A 23 -20.25 15.36 -0.82
C GLU A 23 -19.42 14.13 -1.18
N LEU A 24 -18.11 14.18 -0.93
CA LEU A 24 -17.22 13.04 -1.15
C LEU A 24 -17.59 11.85 -0.28
N ASN A 25 -17.88 12.09 1.01
CA ASN A 25 -18.29 11.05 1.94
C ASN A 25 -19.61 10.40 1.51
N GLU A 26 -20.59 11.20 1.13
CA GLU A 26 -21.86 10.68 0.61
C GLU A 26 -21.65 9.87 -0.67
N LYS A 27 -20.83 10.37 -1.61
CA LYS A 27 -20.49 9.65 -2.86
C LYS A 27 -19.83 8.30 -2.57
N ILE A 28 -18.88 8.25 -1.65
CA ILE A 28 -18.21 7.01 -1.24
C ILE A 28 -19.21 6.03 -0.60
N ARG A 29 -20.13 6.52 0.23
CA ARG A 29 -21.18 5.71 0.85
C ARG A 29 -22.11 5.08 -0.19
N LEU A 30 -22.52 5.85 -1.20
CA LEU A 30 -23.41 5.40 -2.27
C LEU A 30 -22.71 4.48 -3.28
N ASN A 31 -21.44 4.75 -3.57
CA ASN A 31 -20.67 4.04 -4.60
C ASN A 31 -19.66 3.04 -4.00
N ASN A 32 -19.95 2.51 -2.80
CA ASN A 32 -19.08 1.55 -2.12
C ASN A 32 -19.01 0.25 -2.94
N ASN A 33 -18.06 0.23 -3.87
CA ASN A 33 -17.95 -0.76 -4.92
C ASN A 33 -17.43 -2.10 -4.36
N LYS A 34 -17.78 -3.22 -5.00
CA LYS A 34 -17.23 -4.54 -4.65
C LYS A 34 -15.70 -4.62 -4.77
N ARG A 35 -15.04 -3.75 -5.55
CA ARG A 35 -13.61 -3.85 -5.89
C ARG A 35 -12.65 -3.10 -4.95
N VAL A 36 -13.08 -1.97 -4.40
CA VAL A 36 -12.29 -1.15 -3.46
C VAL A 36 -13.22 -0.82 -2.30
N GLN A 37 -12.78 -1.14 -1.09
CA GLN A 37 -13.51 -0.81 0.11
C GLN A 37 -12.83 0.38 0.79
N ILE A 38 -13.65 1.33 1.23
CA ILE A 38 -13.22 2.57 1.86
C ILE A 38 -13.78 2.59 3.28
N GLU A 39 -12.93 2.91 4.25
CA GLU A 39 -13.26 2.99 5.67
C GLU A 39 -12.76 4.32 6.21
N TRP A 40 -13.68 5.19 6.62
CA TRP A 40 -13.35 6.47 7.23
C TRP A 40 -12.77 6.27 8.63
N GLN A 41 -11.67 6.96 8.92
CA GLN A 41 -11.07 6.99 10.25
C GLN A 41 -11.50 8.24 11.03
N ASP A 42 -11.56 9.37 10.34
CA ASP A 42 -12.07 10.64 10.85
C ASP A 42 -12.60 11.49 9.67
N TYR A 43 -12.91 12.77 9.91
CA TYR A 43 -13.46 13.66 8.88
C TYR A 43 -12.49 13.94 7.72
N HIS A 44 -11.18 13.95 7.99
CA HIS A 44 -10.13 14.27 7.02
C HIS A 44 -9.36 13.05 6.55
N HIS A 45 -9.61 11.86 7.10
CA HIS A 45 -8.84 10.67 6.81
C HIS A 45 -9.72 9.46 6.52
N PHE A 46 -9.39 8.76 5.45
CA PHE A 46 -9.95 7.44 5.17
C PHE A 46 -8.88 6.44 4.73
N LEU A 47 -9.11 5.19 5.07
CA LEU A 47 -8.38 4.05 4.54
C LEU A 47 -9.10 3.52 3.30
N PHE A 48 -8.33 3.04 2.34
CA PHE A 48 -8.86 2.34 1.18
C PHE A 48 -8.07 1.07 0.94
N PHE A 49 -8.77 0.01 0.56
CA PHE A 49 -8.16 -1.30 0.42
C PHE A 49 -8.74 -2.10 -0.74
N SER A 50 -7.88 -2.89 -1.36
CA SER A 50 -8.27 -3.86 -2.38
C SER A 50 -8.74 -5.14 -1.70
N LYS A 51 -9.91 -5.66 -2.11
CA LYS A 51 -10.38 -6.99 -1.68
C LYS A 51 -9.50 -8.14 -2.18
N TRP A 52 -8.64 -7.86 -3.17
CA TRP A 52 -7.77 -8.86 -3.76
C TRP A 52 -6.33 -8.36 -3.90
N SER A 53 -5.38 -9.20 -3.54
CA SER A 53 -3.95 -8.98 -3.63
C SER A 53 -3.22 -10.29 -3.81
N LEU A 54 -2.21 -10.31 -4.68
CA LEU A 54 -1.30 -11.46 -4.79
C LEU A 54 -0.13 -11.27 -3.83
N GLY A 55 0.33 -12.36 -3.23
CA GLY A 55 1.51 -12.37 -2.36
C GLY A 55 1.27 -11.89 -0.92
N THR A 56 0.04 -11.55 -0.55
CA THR A 56 -0.32 -11.20 0.83
C THR A 56 -0.76 -12.43 1.60
N LEU A 57 -0.22 -12.61 2.80
CA LEU A 57 -0.72 -13.57 3.78
C LEU A 57 -2.09 -13.10 4.27
N GLN A 58 -3.16 -13.78 3.85
CA GLN A 58 -4.50 -13.60 4.42
C GLN A 58 -4.67 -14.57 5.58
N ILE A 59 -4.60 -14.08 6.82
CA ILE A 59 -4.77 -14.91 8.01
C ILE A 59 -6.24 -14.82 8.44
N ARG A 60 -7.01 -15.89 8.19
CA ARG A 60 -8.40 -15.94 8.67
C ARG A 60 -8.43 -15.89 10.20
N GLY A 61 -9.17 -14.93 10.77
CA GLY A 61 -9.36 -14.78 12.21
C GLY A 61 -8.68 -13.56 12.84
N PHE A 62 -7.79 -12.86 12.13
CA PHE A 62 -7.23 -11.58 12.57
C PHE A 62 -7.97 -10.40 11.92
N TYR A 63 -8.53 -9.51 12.73
CA TYR A 63 -9.27 -8.32 12.28
C TYR A 63 -8.39 -7.49 11.33
N ARG A 64 -8.87 -7.21 10.11
CA ARG A 64 -8.19 -6.46 9.03
C ARG A 64 -7.02 -7.14 8.31
N SER A 65 -6.66 -8.39 8.64
CA SER A 65 -5.63 -9.16 7.93
C SER A 65 -6.14 -9.90 6.68
N ASP A 66 -7.46 -9.84 6.47
CA ASP A 66 -8.18 -10.23 5.27
C ASP A 66 -8.15 -9.14 4.18
N LEU A 67 -7.72 -7.93 4.53
CA LEU A 67 -7.66 -6.77 3.64
C LEU A 67 -6.31 -6.77 2.92
N GLY A 68 -6.32 -6.91 1.60
CA GLY A 68 -5.12 -7.09 0.79
C GLY A 68 -4.12 -5.94 0.85
N ILE A 69 -4.13 -5.08 -0.18
CA ILE A 69 -3.29 -3.88 -0.21
C ILE A 69 -4.11 -2.73 0.35
N SER A 70 -3.52 -1.97 1.26
CA SER A 70 -4.14 -0.79 1.85
C SER A 70 -3.34 0.48 1.56
N GLY A 71 -4.07 1.58 1.46
CA GLY A 71 -3.56 2.93 1.46
C GLY A 71 -4.35 3.81 2.40
N TYR A 72 -3.81 4.98 2.68
CA TYR A 72 -4.42 6.04 3.45
C TYR A 72 -4.58 7.28 2.58
N ALA A 73 -5.70 7.97 2.77
CA ALA A 73 -6.00 9.22 2.13
C ALA A 73 -6.13 10.32 3.19
N THR A 74 -5.53 11.47 2.92
CA THR A 74 -5.68 12.69 3.72
C THR A 74 -6.39 13.73 2.86
N LEU A 75 -7.44 14.33 3.40
CA LEU A 75 -8.27 15.34 2.77
C LEU A 75 -7.91 16.72 3.32
N ILE A 76 -7.76 17.67 2.40
CA ILE A 76 -7.50 19.07 2.71
C ILE A 76 -8.54 19.90 1.95
N SER A 77 -9.42 20.58 2.68
CA SER A 77 -10.36 21.53 2.09
C SER A 77 -9.60 22.73 1.52
N GLN A 78 -10.00 23.17 0.34
CA GLN A 78 -9.46 24.34 -0.33
C GLN A 78 -10.47 25.49 -0.28
N GLU A 79 -9.99 26.73 -0.36
CA GLU A 79 -10.83 27.94 -0.24
C GLU A 79 -11.83 28.11 -1.39
N ASP A 80 -11.57 27.46 -2.53
CA ASP A 80 -12.44 27.46 -3.71
C ASP A 80 -13.60 26.44 -3.64
N GLY A 81 -13.79 25.79 -2.48
CA GLY A 81 -14.80 24.76 -2.28
C GLY A 81 -14.40 23.38 -2.80
N THR A 82 -13.20 23.23 -3.36
CA THR A 82 -12.65 21.94 -3.77
C THR A 82 -11.94 21.24 -2.61
N SER A 83 -11.72 19.94 -2.73
CA SER A 83 -11.01 19.13 -1.74
C SER A 83 -9.80 18.46 -2.36
N LYS A 84 -8.61 18.70 -1.81
CA LYS A 84 -7.39 17.99 -2.19
C LYS A 84 -7.30 16.67 -1.43
N ILE A 85 -7.08 15.58 -2.16
CA ILE A 85 -6.94 14.22 -1.65
C ILE A 85 -5.51 13.76 -1.86
N ILE A 86 -4.77 13.57 -0.77
CA ILE A 86 -3.40 13.03 -0.78
C ILE A 86 -3.49 11.53 -0.49
N LEU A 87 -3.17 10.71 -1.48
CA LEU A 87 -3.16 9.26 -1.38
C LEU A 87 -1.76 8.77 -1.08
N ARG A 88 -1.63 7.85 -0.13
CA ARG A 88 -0.35 7.23 0.21
C ARG A 88 -0.52 5.75 0.53
N THR A 89 0.47 4.95 0.15
CA THR A 89 0.45 3.51 0.46
C THR A 89 0.94 3.24 1.88
N ARG A 90 0.41 2.18 2.49
CA ARG A 90 0.91 1.71 3.79
C ARG A 90 2.23 0.96 3.61
N VAL A 91 3.16 1.18 4.52
CA VAL A 91 4.42 0.42 4.58
C VAL A 91 4.10 -1.05 4.90
N ARG A 92 4.60 -1.98 4.09
CA ARG A 92 4.40 -3.42 4.26
C ARG A 92 5.52 -4.03 5.07
N ILE A 93 5.24 -4.35 6.33
CA ILE A 93 6.24 -4.87 7.27
C ILE A 93 6.80 -6.23 6.82
N GLU A 94 6.01 -7.03 6.09
CA GLU A 94 6.37 -8.37 5.61
C GLU A 94 7.59 -8.34 4.69
N LEU A 95 7.70 -7.34 3.81
CA LEU A 95 8.87 -7.16 2.94
C LEU A 95 10.13 -6.88 3.74
N TYR A 96 10.03 -6.07 4.80
CA TYR A 96 11.18 -5.76 5.67
C TYR A 96 11.57 -6.95 6.53
N LEU A 97 10.60 -7.71 7.03
CA LEU A 97 10.86 -8.95 7.75
C LEU A 97 11.53 -9.98 6.84
N LEU A 98 11.03 -10.18 5.62
CA LEU A 98 11.62 -11.09 4.65
C LEU A 98 13.05 -10.67 4.28
N ALA A 99 13.27 -9.37 4.04
CA ALA A 99 14.61 -8.83 3.81
C ALA A 99 15.52 -9.01 5.04
N GLY A 100 15.01 -8.81 6.26
CA GLY A 100 15.76 -9.02 7.50
C GLY A 100 16.17 -10.48 7.70
N PHE A 101 15.25 -11.43 7.54
CA PHE A 101 15.53 -12.86 7.58
C PHE A 101 16.53 -13.28 6.51
N THR A 102 16.43 -12.71 5.31
CA THR A 102 17.38 -12.93 4.23
C THR A 102 18.78 -12.52 4.65
N ILE A 103 18.96 -11.29 5.13
CA ILE A 103 20.27 -10.80 5.56
C ILE A 103 20.83 -11.69 6.67
N LEU A 104 19.99 -12.06 7.65
CA LEU A 104 20.40 -12.93 8.75
C LEU A 104 20.84 -14.32 8.27
N ALA A 105 20.08 -14.95 7.38
CA ALA A 105 20.41 -16.26 6.82
C ALA A 105 21.75 -16.23 6.06
N ASN A 106 21.99 -15.16 5.29
CA ASN A 106 23.25 -14.97 4.58
C ASN A 106 24.43 -14.77 5.54
N LEU A 107 24.25 -14.01 6.63
CA LEU A 107 25.28 -13.86 7.66
C LEU A 107 25.63 -15.19 8.33
N ILE A 108 24.63 -16.02 8.65
CA ILE A 108 24.85 -17.35 9.22
C ILE A 108 25.62 -18.23 8.23
N GLY A 109 25.18 -18.29 6.97
CA GLY A 109 25.84 -19.10 5.94
C GLY A 109 27.30 -18.71 5.67
N LEU A 110 27.63 -17.42 5.79
CA LEU A 110 29.02 -16.94 5.71
C LEU A 110 29.87 -17.39 6.91
N ILE A 111 29.29 -17.47 8.10
CA ILE A 111 29.99 -17.93 9.32
C ILE A 111 30.24 -19.44 9.26
N THR A 112 29.28 -20.21 8.75
CA THR A 112 29.36 -21.68 8.71
C THR A 112 30.18 -22.23 7.55
N GLN A 113 30.69 -21.39 6.64
CA GLN A 113 31.46 -21.77 5.44
C GLN A 113 30.76 -22.84 4.59
N ASP A 114 29.43 -22.78 4.53
CA ASP A 114 28.63 -23.78 3.83
C ASP A 114 28.59 -23.46 2.32
N ASP A 115 29.06 -24.39 1.48
CA ASP A 115 29.21 -24.20 0.03
C ASP A 115 27.87 -24.04 -0.71
N THR A 116 26.76 -24.39 -0.05
CA THR A 116 25.38 -24.25 -0.55
C THR A 116 24.90 -22.78 -0.61
N SER A 117 25.74 -21.81 -0.21
CA SER A 117 25.34 -20.45 0.13
C SER A 117 25.32 -19.43 -1.03
N TYR A 118 26.16 -19.54 -2.05
CA TYR A 118 26.34 -18.47 -3.07
C TYR A 118 25.16 -18.31 -4.05
N VAL A 119 24.53 -19.42 -4.42
CA VAL A 119 23.39 -19.41 -5.36
C VAL A 119 22.17 -18.79 -4.69
N THR A 120 21.94 -19.14 -3.43
CA THR A 120 20.87 -18.60 -2.59
C THR A 120 21.09 -17.11 -2.30
N LEU A 121 22.33 -16.69 -2.07
CA LEU A 121 22.76 -15.29 -1.97
C LEU A 121 22.33 -14.43 -3.18
N LEU A 122 22.33 -15.01 -4.39
CA LEU A 122 21.94 -14.31 -5.62
C LEU A 122 20.42 -14.31 -5.85
N TYR A 123 19.75 -15.44 -5.63
CA TYR A 123 18.32 -15.56 -5.93
C TYR A 123 17.43 -14.80 -4.95
N ILE A 124 17.77 -14.73 -3.67
CA ILE A 124 16.92 -14.05 -2.70
C ILE A 124 16.77 -12.54 -2.98
N PRO A 125 17.83 -11.74 -3.25
CA PRO A 125 17.64 -10.33 -3.60
C PRO A 125 16.84 -10.17 -4.91
N LEU A 126 16.98 -11.07 -5.88
CA LEU A 126 16.16 -11.07 -7.09
C LEU A 126 14.67 -11.30 -6.76
N ILE A 127 14.36 -12.26 -5.88
CA ILE A 127 13.01 -12.53 -5.41
C ILE A 127 12.44 -11.33 -4.64
N LEU A 128 13.22 -10.68 -3.78
CA LEU A 128 12.81 -9.48 -3.07
C LEU A 128 12.49 -8.32 -4.02
N ILE A 129 13.34 -8.09 -5.02
CA ILE A 129 13.09 -7.08 -6.06
C ILE A 129 11.82 -7.42 -6.85
N TRP A 130 11.62 -8.69 -7.20
CA TRP A 130 10.43 -9.15 -7.90
C TRP A 130 9.15 -8.91 -7.11
N PHE A 131 9.13 -9.28 -5.83
CA PHE A 131 8.00 -9.00 -4.94
C PHE A 131 7.76 -7.50 -4.80
N TRP A 132 8.82 -6.70 -4.60
CA TRP A 132 8.71 -5.26 -4.54
C TRP A 132 8.04 -4.68 -5.81
N LEU A 133 8.44 -5.11 -7.00
CA LEU A 133 7.84 -4.69 -8.27
C LEU A 133 6.36 -5.08 -8.38
N ILE A 134 6.01 -6.33 -8.07
CA ILE A 134 4.62 -6.80 -8.08
C ILE A 134 3.76 -5.94 -7.15
N TYR A 135 4.25 -5.67 -5.94
CA TYR A 135 3.51 -4.85 -4.98
C TYR A 135 3.35 -3.42 -5.44
N ARG A 136 4.39 -2.81 -6.02
CA ARG A 136 4.28 -1.47 -6.64
C ARG A 136 3.24 -1.40 -7.74
N PHE A 137 3.18 -2.44 -8.57
CA PHE A 137 2.19 -2.50 -9.64
C PHE A 137 0.76 -2.58 -9.08
N GLN A 138 0.55 -3.42 -8.07
CA GLN A 138 -0.76 -3.55 -7.46
C GLN A 138 -1.19 -2.27 -6.68
N GLU A 139 -0.26 -1.57 -6.02
CA GLU A 139 -0.50 -0.27 -5.38
C GLU A 139 -1.00 0.77 -6.39
N LYS A 140 -0.34 0.86 -7.55
CA LYS A 140 -0.77 1.75 -8.64
C LYS A 140 -2.16 1.37 -9.17
N ILE A 141 -2.47 0.08 -9.26
CA ILE A 141 -3.81 -0.39 -9.65
C ILE A 141 -4.85 0.04 -8.62
N LEU A 142 -4.55 -0.09 -7.32
CA LEU A 142 -5.45 0.33 -6.24
C LEU A 142 -5.73 1.84 -6.35
N PHE A 143 -4.69 2.65 -6.54
CA PHE A 143 -4.85 4.10 -6.71
C PHE A 143 -5.71 4.42 -7.92
N LYS A 144 -5.44 3.79 -9.08
CA LYS A 144 -6.24 3.98 -10.29
C LYS A 144 -7.71 3.60 -10.09
N ARG A 145 -7.97 2.49 -9.38
CA ARG A 145 -9.34 2.07 -9.05
C ARG A 145 -10.04 3.08 -8.14
N LEU A 146 -9.34 3.59 -7.13
CA LEU A 146 -9.87 4.64 -6.27
C LEU A 146 -10.18 5.90 -7.09
N LYS A 147 -9.25 6.39 -7.92
CA LYS A 147 -9.48 7.54 -8.81
C LYS A 147 -10.72 7.34 -9.67
N SER A 148 -10.91 6.12 -10.21
CA SER A 148 -12.09 5.79 -11.02
C SER A 148 -13.41 5.88 -10.25
N VAL A 149 -13.43 5.50 -8.97
CA VAL A 149 -14.63 5.62 -8.11
C VAL A 149 -14.92 7.09 -7.78
N LEU A 150 -13.87 7.88 -7.61
CA LEU A 150 -13.99 9.31 -7.30
C LEU A 150 -14.40 10.14 -8.53
N ASN A 151 -13.90 9.78 -9.71
CA ASN A 151 -14.12 10.51 -10.96
C ASN A 151 -15.31 10.02 -11.79
N SER A 152 -15.96 8.91 -11.44
CA SER A 152 -17.22 8.53 -12.09
C SER A 152 -18.27 9.59 -11.75
N GLN A 153 -18.50 10.50 -12.70
CA GLN A 153 -19.63 11.44 -12.74
C GLN A 153 -20.89 10.70 -13.17
#